data_AF-A0AAJ1R6G1-F1
#
_entry.id   AF-A0AAJ1R6G1-F1
#
_cell.length_a   1.000
_cell.length_b   1.000
_cell.length_c   1.000
_cell.angle_alpha   90.00
_cell.angle_beta   90.00
_cell.angle_gamma   90.00
#
_symmetry.space_group_name_H-M   'P 1'
#
loop_
_entity.id
_entity.type
_entity.pdbx_description
1 polymer ?
#
loop_
_entity_poly.entity_id
_entity_poly.type
_entity_poly.pdbx_seq_one_letter_code
_entity_poly.pdbx_strand_id
1 'polypeptide(L)'
;MLKIEELVHAFIHSQCNFEKEIVLTNHFQADWEADILIVDSEGYSHEIEIKLSKGDFKNDFKKSYTNSSTGEKFLKHDKISCGDYACNAFSFLLPMGMVDHEIIPEHCGIIEFYHNVDSWETEFYVIRKPRKVHDDSYWKLNDKDLFIRKMALSLLYKKMEIKGKHEELIFKNPFDIKKLK
;
A
#
# COMPACT_ATOMS: atom_id res chain seq x y z
N MET A 1 -8.42 17.58 -11.01
CA MET A 1 -8.52 16.11 -10.85
C MET A 1 -7.40 15.70 -9.93
N LEU A 2 -7.73 15.21 -8.73
CA LEU A 2 -6.76 14.76 -7.74
C LEU A 2 -6.04 13.51 -8.27
N LYS A 3 -4.70 13.49 -8.23
CA LYS A 3 -3.93 12.29 -8.58
C LYS A 3 -3.90 11.32 -7.40
N ILE A 4 -3.77 10.03 -7.69
CA ILE A 4 -3.73 9.01 -6.62
C ILE A 4 -2.52 9.22 -5.70
N GLU A 5 -1.39 9.65 -6.24
CA GLU A 5 -0.19 9.94 -5.46
C GLU A 5 -0.39 11.12 -4.51
N GLU A 6 -1.16 12.14 -4.92
CA GLU A 6 -1.51 13.28 -4.08
C GLU A 6 -2.47 12.86 -2.95
N LEU A 7 -3.44 11.99 -3.25
CA LEU A 7 -4.33 11.40 -2.24
C LEU A 7 -3.55 10.58 -1.21
N VAL A 8 -2.69 9.67 -1.68
CA VAL A 8 -1.85 8.84 -0.81
C VAL A 8 -0.96 9.70 0.06
N HIS A 9 -0.30 10.71 -0.52
CA HIS A 9 0.52 11.66 0.22
C HIS A 9 -0.30 12.38 1.30
N ALA A 10 -1.46 12.96 0.95
CA ALA A 10 -2.32 13.63 1.92
C ALA A 10 -2.80 12.69 3.04
N PHE A 11 -3.12 11.44 2.71
CA PHE A 11 -3.55 10.44 3.68
C PHE A 11 -2.42 10.11 4.68
N ILE A 12 -1.25 9.68 4.20
CA ILE A 12 -0.17 9.22 5.08
C ILE A 12 0.37 10.36 5.96
N HIS A 13 0.39 11.60 5.46
CA HIS A 13 0.86 12.75 6.23
C HIS A 13 -0.15 13.29 7.24
N SER A 14 -1.44 12.94 7.10
CA SER A 14 -2.48 13.35 8.06
C SER A 14 -2.86 12.25 9.05
N GLN A 15 -2.74 10.97 8.66
CA GLN A 15 -3.24 9.84 9.44
C GLN A 15 -2.14 9.00 10.10
N CYS A 16 -0.89 9.06 9.63
CA CYS A 16 0.18 8.18 10.11
C CYS A 16 1.21 8.91 10.99
N ASN A 17 1.86 8.14 11.87
CA ASN A 17 3.00 8.58 12.68
C ASN A 17 4.26 7.83 12.27
N PHE A 18 5.06 8.43 11.38
CA PHE A 18 6.29 7.83 10.84
C PHE A 18 7.39 7.55 11.88
N GLU A 19 7.30 8.10 13.09
CA GLU A 19 8.25 7.76 14.17
C GLU A 19 7.90 6.44 14.86
N LYS A 20 6.63 6.04 14.81
CA LYS A 20 6.11 4.84 15.49
C LYS A 20 5.66 3.74 14.52
N GLU A 21 5.46 4.09 13.26
CA GLU A 21 4.85 3.23 12.26
C GLU A 21 5.75 3.08 11.04
N ILE A 22 5.83 1.86 10.53
CA ILE A 22 6.31 1.58 9.18
C ILE A 22 5.14 1.80 8.24
N VAL A 23 5.28 2.76 7.32
CA VAL A 23 4.27 3.04 6.29
C VAL A 23 4.86 2.70 4.92
N LEU A 24 4.23 1.76 4.23
CA LEU A 24 4.60 1.36 2.88
C LEU A 24 3.43 1.60 1.92
N THR A 25 3.72 2.07 0.72
CA THR A 25 2.74 2.29 -0.35
C THR A 25 3.05 1.37 -1.52
N ASN A 26 2.02 0.83 -2.18
CA ASN A 26 2.15 -0.14 -3.27
C ASN A 26 3.07 -1.32 -2.87
N HIS A 27 2.78 -1.90 -1.70
CA HIS A 27 3.60 -2.95 -1.13
C HIS A 27 3.20 -4.31 -1.70
N PHE A 28 4.20 -5.09 -2.13
CA PHE A 28 4.01 -6.44 -2.65
C PHE A 28 4.78 -7.45 -1.82
N GLN A 29 4.09 -8.52 -1.44
CA GLN A 29 4.72 -9.69 -0.85
C GLN A 29 4.09 -10.97 -1.40
N ALA A 30 4.89 -11.72 -2.16
CA ALA A 30 4.43 -12.87 -2.94
C ALA A 30 3.23 -12.47 -3.81
N ASP A 31 2.06 -13.10 -3.60
CA ASP A 31 0.84 -12.83 -4.36
C ASP A 31 -0.08 -11.80 -3.69
N TRP A 32 0.30 -11.28 -2.52
CA TRP A 32 -0.45 -10.25 -1.80
C TRP A 32 0.11 -8.85 -2.10
N GLU A 33 -0.81 -7.92 -2.32
CA GLU A 33 -0.55 -6.52 -2.62
C GLU A 33 -1.40 -5.66 -1.67
N ALA A 34 -0.81 -4.57 -1.18
CA ALA A 34 -1.47 -3.55 -0.38
C ALA A 34 -1.18 -2.16 -0.96
N ASP A 35 -2.24 -1.37 -1.21
CA ASP A 35 -2.11 0.03 -1.65
C ASP A 35 -1.36 0.85 -0.59
N ILE A 36 -1.77 0.72 0.68
CA ILE A 36 -1.03 1.23 1.84
C ILE A 36 -1.01 0.16 2.93
N LEU A 37 0.17 -0.13 3.44
CA LEU A 37 0.41 -0.97 4.61
C LEU A 37 0.99 -0.11 5.73
N ILE A 38 0.36 -0.16 6.90
CA ILE A 38 0.82 0.48 8.13
C ILE A 38 1.13 -0.64 9.13
N VAL A 39 2.32 -0.62 9.73
CA VAL A 39 2.70 -1.56 10.80
C VAL A 39 3.26 -0.77 11.98
N ASP A 40 2.63 -0.87 13.14
CA ASP A 40 3.08 -0.16 14.34
C ASP A 40 4.28 -0.85 15.04
N SER A 41 4.76 -0.22 16.11
CA SER A 41 5.90 -0.73 16.90
C SER A 41 5.65 -2.09 17.57
N GLU A 42 4.39 -2.45 17.83
CA GLU A 42 3.99 -3.74 18.41
C GLU A 42 3.77 -4.81 17.33
N GLY A 43 3.82 -4.42 16.06
CA GLY A 43 3.58 -5.28 14.92
C GLY A 43 2.10 -5.48 14.61
N TYR A 44 1.22 -4.59 15.08
CA TYR A 44 -0.14 -4.51 14.58
C TYR A 44 -0.10 -3.93 13.16
N SER A 45 -0.74 -4.62 12.22
CA SER A 45 -0.73 -4.29 10.81
C SER A 45 -2.12 -3.91 10.30
N HIS A 46 -2.17 -2.87 9.47
CA HIS A 46 -3.38 -2.33 8.90
C HIS A 46 -3.17 -2.06 7.41
N GLU A 47 -3.95 -2.74 6.58
CA GLU A 47 -4.04 -2.45 5.15
C GLU A 47 -5.14 -1.44 4.88
N ILE A 48 -4.81 -0.42 4.08
CA ILE A 48 -5.77 0.54 3.52
C ILE A 48 -5.82 0.30 2.01
N GLU A 49 -6.97 -0.13 1.50
CA GLU A 49 -7.22 -0.34 0.07
C GLU A 49 -8.01 0.86 -0.49
N ILE A 50 -7.50 1.48 -1.55
CA ILE A 50 -8.04 2.69 -2.16
C ILE A 50 -8.97 2.28 -3.31
N LYS A 51 -10.20 2.79 -3.32
CA LYS A 51 -11.13 2.62 -4.46
C LYS A 51 -11.70 3.96 -4.88
N LEU A 52 -11.40 4.37 -6.11
CA LEU A 52 -11.81 5.66 -6.66
C LEU A 52 -13.12 5.59 -7.46
N SER A 53 -13.61 4.38 -7.76
CA SER A 53 -14.87 4.18 -8.47
C SER A 53 -15.67 2.99 -7.95
N LYS A 54 -16.99 3.02 -8.18
CA LYS A 54 -17.89 1.87 -7.92
C LYS A 54 -17.47 0.62 -8.69
N GLY A 55 -16.85 0.78 -9.87
CA GLY A 55 -16.36 -0.32 -10.69
C GLY A 55 -15.18 -1.01 -10.02
N ASP A 56 -14.18 -0.23 -9.61
CA ASP A 56 -12.99 -0.75 -8.92
C ASP A 56 -13.37 -1.42 -7.61
N PHE A 57 -14.27 -0.79 -6.85
CA PHE A 57 -14.82 -1.37 -5.63
C PHE A 57 -15.44 -2.75 -5.90
N LYS A 58 -16.37 -2.87 -6.86
CA LYS A 58 -17.01 -4.16 -7.20
C LYS A 58 -16.03 -5.21 -7.71
N ASN A 59 -14.99 -4.80 -8.43
CA ASN A 59 -13.98 -5.72 -8.93
C ASN A 59 -13.11 -6.27 -7.81
N ASP A 60 -12.89 -5.50 -6.74
CA ASP A 60 -12.12 -5.95 -5.58
C ASP A 60 -12.79 -7.14 -4.86
N PHE A 61 -14.12 -7.11 -4.70
CA PHE A 61 -14.88 -8.22 -4.13
C PHE A 61 -14.86 -9.50 -4.98
N LYS A 62 -14.44 -9.40 -6.25
CA LYS A 62 -14.29 -10.55 -7.15
C LYS A 62 -12.86 -11.09 -7.18
N LYS A 63 -11.90 -10.44 -6.53
CA LYS A 63 -10.52 -10.92 -6.46
C LYS A 63 -10.50 -12.27 -5.73
N SER A 64 -9.90 -13.26 -6.38
CA SER A 64 -9.73 -14.60 -5.84
C SER A 64 -8.27 -15.02 -5.88
N TYR A 65 -7.84 -15.72 -4.85
CA TYR A 65 -6.53 -16.33 -4.73
C TYR A 65 -6.68 -17.84 -4.92
N THR A 66 -5.76 -18.43 -5.68
CA THR A 66 -5.67 -19.89 -5.80
C THR A 66 -4.56 -20.37 -4.89
N ASN A 67 -4.86 -21.32 -4.00
CA ASN A 67 -3.85 -21.95 -3.17
C ASN A 67 -2.92 -22.79 -4.07
N SER A 68 -1.64 -22.47 -4.09
CA SER A 68 -0.64 -23.12 -4.95
C SER A 68 -0.42 -24.59 -4.61
N SER A 69 -0.74 -25.02 -3.39
CA SER A 69 -0.57 -26.39 -2.90
C SER A 69 -1.84 -27.23 -3.05
N THR A 70 -3.03 -26.66 -2.80
CA THR A 70 -4.30 -27.41 -2.85
C THR A 70 -5.11 -27.18 -4.14
N GLY A 71 -4.81 -26.12 -4.89
CA GLY A 71 -5.55 -25.72 -6.10
C GLY A 71 -6.90 -25.06 -5.80
N GLU A 72 -7.28 -24.89 -4.54
CA GLU A 72 -8.56 -24.29 -4.14
C GLU A 72 -8.56 -22.77 -4.36
N LYS A 73 -9.72 -22.23 -4.77
CA LYS A 73 -9.92 -20.79 -4.97
C LYS A 73 -10.69 -20.18 -3.80
N PHE A 74 -10.18 -19.08 -3.27
CA PHE A 74 -10.79 -18.33 -2.18
C PHE A 74 -10.92 -16.86 -2.56
N LEU A 75 -12.01 -16.19 -2.16
CA LEU A 75 -12.11 -14.74 -2.35
C LEU A 75 -11.24 -14.02 -1.31
N LYS A 76 -10.71 -12.85 -1.69
CA LYS A 76 -9.91 -11.99 -0.78
C LYS A 76 -10.66 -11.74 0.54
N HIS A 77 -11.91 -11.31 0.42
CA HIS A 77 -12.75 -10.93 1.56
C HIS A 77 -13.19 -12.12 2.41
N ASP A 78 -13.24 -13.33 1.85
CA ASP A 78 -13.48 -14.55 2.63
C ASP A 78 -12.27 -14.87 3.53
N LYS A 79 -11.05 -14.74 2.99
CA LYS A 79 -9.81 -14.94 3.75
C LYS A 79 -9.64 -13.93 4.89
N ILE A 80 -9.97 -12.67 4.63
CA ILE A 80 -9.99 -11.63 5.68
C ILE A 80 -11.02 -12.00 6.75
N SER A 81 -12.20 -12.49 6.36
CA SER A 81 -13.24 -12.82 7.34
C SER A 81 -12.90 -14.01 8.25
N CYS A 82 -12.08 -14.96 7.79
CA CYS A 82 -11.73 -16.18 8.54
C CYS A 82 -10.39 -16.11 9.29
N GLY A 83 -9.69 -14.96 9.25
CA GLY A 83 -8.41 -14.79 9.93
C GLY A 83 -7.18 -15.23 9.14
N ASP A 84 -7.36 -15.80 7.94
CA ASP A 84 -6.27 -16.20 7.04
C ASP A 84 -5.79 -15.01 6.20
N TYR A 85 -5.34 -13.97 6.89
CA TYR A 85 -4.89 -12.71 6.29
C TYR A 85 -3.54 -12.27 6.84
N ALA A 86 -2.77 -11.54 6.04
CA ALA A 86 -1.46 -11.04 6.48
C ALA A 86 -1.58 -9.90 7.49
N CYS A 87 -2.67 -9.12 7.43
CA CYS A 87 -2.87 -7.95 8.28
C CYS A 87 -3.88 -8.16 9.39
N ASN A 88 -3.67 -7.49 10.52
CA ASN A 88 -4.59 -7.49 11.65
C ASN A 88 -5.88 -6.70 11.37
N ALA A 89 -5.83 -5.72 10.48
CA ALA A 89 -6.98 -4.93 10.07
C ALA A 89 -6.95 -4.59 8.58
N PHE A 90 -8.15 -4.36 8.04
CA PHE A 90 -8.37 -3.97 6.66
C PHE A 90 -9.39 -2.83 6.63
N SER A 91 -9.07 -1.74 5.93
CA SER A 91 -10.00 -0.63 5.68
C SER A 91 -10.04 -0.26 4.20
N PHE A 92 -11.20 0.20 3.75
CA PHE A 92 -11.32 0.90 2.49
C PHE A 92 -11.12 2.41 2.68
N LEU A 93 -10.41 3.03 1.74
CA LEU A 93 -10.35 4.49 1.55
C LEU A 93 -11.13 4.87 0.28
N LEU A 94 -12.24 5.58 0.46
CA LEU A 94 -13.25 5.80 -0.58
C LEU A 94 -13.58 7.29 -0.74
N PRO A 95 -13.93 7.78 -1.95
CA PRO A 95 -14.58 9.07 -2.09
C PRO A 95 -15.86 9.12 -1.26
N MET A 96 -16.12 10.26 -0.60
CA MET A 96 -17.30 10.46 0.22
C MET A 96 -18.59 10.14 -0.54
N GLY A 97 -19.43 9.27 0.05
CA GLY A 97 -20.71 8.86 -0.54
C GLY A 97 -20.59 7.97 -1.78
N MET A 98 -19.43 7.38 -2.08
CA MET A 98 -19.24 6.55 -3.27
C MET A 98 -20.11 5.29 -3.24
N VAL A 99 -20.26 4.63 -2.10
CA VAL A 99 -21.03 3.40 -1.93
C VAL A 99 -21.83 3.44 -0.64
N ASP A 100 -22.90 2.64 -0.59
CA ASP A 100 -23.58 2.38 0.67
C ASP A 100 -22.63 1.66 1.64
N HIS A 101 -22.65 2.02 2.91
CA HIS A 101 -21.79 1.38 3.91
C HIS A 101 -22.27 -0.03 4.25
N GLU A 102 -23.54 -0.36 3.98
CA GLU A 102 -24.13 -1.68 4.22
C GLU A 102 -23.54 -2.78 3.32
N ILE A 103 -23.05 -2.44 2.13
CA ILE A 103 -22.45 -3.42 1.22
C ILE A 103 -20.99 -3.75 1.55
N ILE A 104 -20.38 -3.01 2.50
CA ILE A 104 -19.02 -3.24 2.96
C ILE A 104 -19.05 -4.19 4.16
N PRO A 105 -18.35 -5.34 4.13
CA PRO A 105 -18.33 -6.31 5.23
C PRO A 105 -18.03 -5.67 6.59
N GLU A 106 -18.74 -6.10 7.64
CA GLU A 106 -18.70 -5.47 8.97
C GLU A 106 -17.30 -5.45 9.60
N HIS A 107 -16.44 -6.41 9.24
CA HIS A 107 -15.06 -6.47 9.73
C HIS A 107 -14.15 -5.40 9.10
N CYS A 108 -14.50 -4.87 7.92
CA CYS A 108 -13.72 -3.85 7.24
C CYS A 108 -13.99 -2.45 7.84
N GLY A 109 -12.93 -1.69 8.01
CA GLY A 109 -13.03 -0.26 8.29
C GLY A 109 -13.40 0.53 7.03
N ILE A 110 -13.99 1.70 7.25
CA ILE A 110 -14.42 2.62 6.20
C ILE A 110 -13.85 3.98 6.54
N ILE A 111 -13.02 4.49 5.63
CA ILE A 111 -12.52 5.86 5.64
C ILE A 111 -13.02 6.51 4.36
N GLU A 112 -13.70 7.64 4.49
CA GLU A 112 -14.10 8.46 3.37
C GLU A 112 -13.21 9.67 3.24
N PHE A 113 -12.97 10.13 2.01
CA PHE A 113 -12.26 11.37 1.77
C PHE A 113 -13.07 12.35 0.92
N TYR A 114 -12.86 13.63 1.21
CA TYR A 114 -13.34 14.75 0.42
C TYR A 114 -12.16 15.62 0.01
N HIS A 115 -12.06 15.95 -1.28
CA HIS A 115 -11.03 16.84 -1.80
C HIS A 115 -11.67 18.17 -2.20
N ASN A 116 -11.27 19.24 -1.53
CA ASN A 116 -11.71 20.59 -1.83
C ASN A 116 -10.89 21.15 -3.01
N VAL A 117 -11.56 21.38 -4.14
CA VAL A 117 -10.92 21.87 -5.37
C VAL A 117 -10.46 23.33 -5.29
N ASP A 118 -11.05 24.12 -4.39
CA ASP A 118 -10.73 25.54 -4.22
C ASP A 118 -9.53 25.75 -3.30
N SER A 119 -9.45 25.01 -2.18
CA SER A 119 -8.29 25.07 -1.26
C SER A 119 -7.18 24.08 -1.59
N TRP A 120 -7.46 23.09 -2.45
CA TRP A 120 -6.58 21.95 -2.76
C TRP A 120 -6.25 21.08 -1.53
N GLU A 121 -7.13 21.09 -0.52
CA GLU A 121 -6.98 20.28 0.69
C GLU A 121 -7.82 19.00 0.62
N THR A 122 -7.34 17.94 1.26
CA THR A 122 -8.05 16.66 1.33
C THR A 122 -8.33 16.33 2.79
N GLU A 123 -9.59 16.08 3.09
CA GLU A 123 -10.08 15.74 4.42
C GLU A 123 -10.45 14.27 4.48
N PHE A 124 -10.22 13.64 5.62
CA PHE A 124 -10.44 12.21 5.85
C PHE A 124 -11.39 11.98 7.02
N TYR A 125 -12.34 11.08 6.83
CA TYR A 125 -13.45 10.83 7.74
C TYR A 125 -13.51 9.34 8.07
N VAL A 126 -13.21 8.98 9.31
CA VAL A 126 -13.34 7.59 9.77
C VAL A 126 -14.80 7.30 10.06
N ILE A 127 -15.49 6.67 9.11
CA ILE A 127 -16.90 6.30 9.23
C ILE A 127 -17.07 5.06 10.11
N ARG A 128 -16.20 4.05 9.91
CA ARG A 128 -16.22 2.80 10.67
C ARG A 128 -14.79 2.34 10.94
N LYS A 129 -14.48 2.03 12.21
CA LYS A 129 -13.19 1.41 12.56
C LYS A 129 -13.18 -0.07 12.13
N PRO A 130 -12.06 -0.60 11.63
CA PRO A 130 -11.96 -2.02 11.30
C PRO A 130 -12.04 -2.87 12.56
N ARG A 131 -12.53 -4.11 12.41
CA ARG A 131 -12.40 -5.13 13.45
C ARG A 131 -11.09 -5.88 13.27
N LYS A 132 -10.53 -6.34 14.39
CA LYS A 132 -9.32 -7.15 14.37
C LYS A 132 -9.62 -8.52 13.74
N VAL A 133 -8.85 -8.87 12.73
CA VAL A 133 -8.99 -10.10 11.94
C VAL A 133 -8.36 -11.30 12.67
N HIS A 134 -7.18 -11.10 13.27
CA HIS A 134 -6.47 -12.09 14.09
C HIS A 134 -5.54 -11.40 15.11
N ASP A 135 -5.10 -12.13 16.13
CA ASP A 135 -4.23 -11.61 17.20
C ASP A 135 -2.73 -11.70 16.91
N ASP A 136 -2.33 -12.51 15.94
CA ASP A 136 -0.92 -12.69 15.61
C ASP A 136 -0.27 -11.39 15.14
N SER A 137 0.91 -11.08 15.70
CA SER A 137 1.74 -9.96 15.23
C SER A 137 2.15 -10.17 13.78
N TYR A 138 2.22 -9.09 13.00
CA TYR A 138 2.69 -9.11 11.61
C TYR A 138 4.06 -9.79 11.49
N TRP A 139 4.94 -9.62 12.48
CA TRP A 139 6.28 -10.21 12.51
C TRP A 139 6.30 -11.71 12.86
N LYS A 140 5.18 -12.26 13.35
CA LYS A 140 5.02 -13.71 13.51
C LYS A 140 4.69 -14.37 12.17
N LEU A 141 3.98 -13.66 11.30
CA LEU A 141 3.57 -14.11 9.97
C LEU A 141 4.62 -13.81 8.90
N ASN A 142 5.46 -12.79 9.12
CA ASN A 142 6.42 -12.30 8.15
C ASN A 142 7.83 -12.22 8.75
N ASP A 143 8.83 -12.70 8.01
CA ASP A 143 10.24 -12.61 8.40
C ASP A 143 10.69 -11.14 8.43
N LYS A 144 10.84 -10.62 9.64
CA LYS A 144 11.24 -9.22 9.91
C LYS A 144 12.63 -8.89 9.35
N ASP A 145 13.59 -9.80 9.44
CA ASP A 145 14.95 -9.55 8.96
C ASP A 145 15.02 -9.56 7.44
N LEU A 146 14.29 -10.46 6.79
CA LEU A 146 14.14 -10.45 5.34
C LEU A 146 13.43 -9.17 4.87
N PHE A 147 12.37 -8.75 5.57
CA PHE A 147 11.64 -7.52 5.28
C PHE A 147 12.54 -6.29 5.35
N ILE A 148 13.32 -6.13 6.43
CA ILE A 148 14.26 -5.02 6.59
C ILE A 148 15.32 -5.04 5.47
N ARG A 149 15.86 -6.20 5.11
CA ARG A 149 16.83 -6.33 4.00
C ARG A 149 16.23 -5.90 2.66
N LYS A 150 14.99 -6.29 2.37
CA LYS A 150 14.28 -5.86 1.15
C LYS A 150 14.03 -4.36 1.12
N MET A 151 13.63 -3.77 2.25
CA MET A 151 13.47 -2.31 2.37
C MET A 151 14.80 -1.57 2.14
N ALA A 152 15.88 -2.01 2.77
CA ALA A 152 17.20 -1.41 2.61
C ALA A 152 17.67 -1.48 1.14
N LEU A 153 17.42 -2.61 0.47
CA LEU A 153 17.73 -2.78 -0.95
C LEU A 153 16.89 -1.84 -1.83
N SER A 154 15.60 -1.69 -1.56
CA SER A 154 14.72 -0.74 -2.28
C SER A 154 15.20 0.71 -2.12
N LEU A 155 15.59 1.12 -0.91
CA LEU A 155 16.16 2.44 -0.65
C LEU A 155 17.47 2.66 -1.40
N LEU A 156 18.33 1.63 -1.46
CA LEU A 156 19.58 1.69 -2.21
C LEU A 156 19.32 1.88 -3.71
N TYR A 157 18.38 1.12 -4.29
CA TYR A 157 18.01 1.27 -5.71
C TYR A 157 17.47 2.66 -6.01
N LYS A 158 16.52 3.17 -5.21
CA LYS A 158 16.00 4.54 -5.39
C LYS A 158 17.10 5.60 -5.31
N LYS A 159 18.03 5.45 -4.37
CA LYS A 159 19.19 6.35 -4.24
C LYS A 159 20.08 6.29 -5.48
N MET A 160 20.34 5.10 -6.02
CA MET A 160 21.13 4.91 -7.25
C MET A 160 20.42 5.47 -8.48
N GLU A 161 19.11 5.27 -8.63
CA GLU A 161 18.33 5.81 -9.74
C GLU A 161 18.34 7.34 -9.75
N ILE A 162 18.16 7.97 -8.58
CA ILE A 162 18.20 9.44 -8.46
C ILE A 162 19.59 9.95 -8.82
N LYS A 163 20.65 9.35 -8.26
CA LYS A 163 22.03 9.77 -8.55
C LYS A 163 22.43 9.53 -10.00
N GLY A 164 22.10 8.36 -10.56
CA GLY A 164 22.41 7.99 -11.94
C GLY A 164 21.73 8.88 -12.98
N LYS A 165 20.59 9.50 -12.66
CA LYS A 165 19.96 10.51 -13.52
C LYS A 165 20.75 11.82 -13.61
N HIS A 166 21.62 12.12 -12.63
CA HIS A 166 22.37 13.37 -12.57
C HIS A 166 23.85 13.22 -12.96
N GLU A 167 24.38 12.00 -12.94
CA GLU A 167 25.78 11.72 -13.24
C GLU A 167 25.91 10.99 -14.59
N GLU A 168 25.92 11.75 -15.69
CA GLU A 168 26.37 11.22 -16.98
C GLU A 168 27.91 11.24 -17.03
N LEU A 169 28.52 10.07 -16.85
CA LEU A 169 29.94 9.88 -17.14
C LEU A 169 30.15 9.71 -18.65
N ILE A 170 30.00 10.79 -19.41
CA ILE A 170 30.37 10.82 -20.84
C ILE A 170 31.90 10.86 -20.93
N PHE A 171 32.52 9.68 -20.93
CA PHE A 171 33.93 9.57 -21.27
C PHE A 171 34.10 9.75 -22.79
N LYS A 172 34.94 10.70 -23.20
CA LYS A 172 35.36 10.80 -24.61
C LYS A 172 36.01 9.49 -25.03
N ASN A 173 35.65 9.00 -26.22
CA ASN A 173 36.23 7.78 -26.76
C ASN A 173 37.77 7.93 -26.84
N PRO A 174 38.55 7.08 -26.15
CA PRO A 174 40.01 7.19 -26.12
C PRO A 174 40.66 7.01 -27.51
N PHE A 175 39.93 6.44 -28.48
CA PHE A 175 40.39 6.30 -29.86
C PHE A 175 40.22 7.55 -30.72
N ASP A 176 39.37 8.50 -30.35
CA ASP A 176 39.24 9.79 -31.05
C ASP A 176 40.39 10.75 -30.71
N ILE A 177 41.04 10.56 -29.55
CA ILE A 177 42.20 11.36 -29.11
C ILE A 177 43.45 11.08 -29.99
N LYS A 178 43.53 9.89 -30.61
CA LYS A 178 44.67 9.50 -31.45
C LYS A 178 44.67 10.09 -32.85
N LYS A 179 43.58 10.74 -33.29
CA LYS A 179 43.48 11.35 -34.64
C LYS A 179 43.98 12.81 -34.70
N LEU A 180 44.46 13.35 -33.59
CA LEU A 180 44.94 14.74 -33.46
C LEU A 180 46.47 14.86 -33.31
N LYS A 181 47.24 13.86 -33.75
CA LYS A 181 48.70 13.94 -33.85
C LYS A 181 49.17 13.74 -35.28
#